data_AF-A0A8T5MLQ9-F1
#
_entry.id   AF-A0A8T5MLQ9-F1
#
_cell.length_a   1.000
_cell.length_b   1.000
_cell.length_c   1.000
_cell.angle_alpha   90.00
_cell.angle_beta   90.00
_cell.angle_gamma   90.00
#
_symmetry.space_group_name_H-M   'P 1'
#
loop_
_entity.id
_entity.type
_entity.pdbx_description
1 polymer ?
#
loop_
_entity_poly.entity_id
_entity_poly.type
_entity_poly.pdbx_seq_one_letter_code
_entity_poly.pdbx_strand_id
1 'polypeptide(L)'
;MRYDFLAVLLVISLLLLLGCKEDLQQQQEGEKVIEPLPAPEPLEVHAAEQPEKEAEPEEEKPAEPFCGDGVCTPGMGENCERCVKDCACKSPAECYRAECKVPDCGSAGDCKDNDSCTVDECFFAQHPNAYCGHEQITNCKNNDKCCPPRCDANTDTDCEPVCGNHVCEPGETSSNCEKDCEQEPSPVCGDGNCDPGEDMSSCPDDCV
;
A
#
# COMPACT_ATOMS: atom_id res chain seq x y z
N MET A 1 33.95 28.79 30.86
CA MET A 1 33.69 27.62 29.98
C MET A 1 32.73 28.05 28.87
N ARG A 2 33.19 28.89 27.94
CA ARG A 2 32.43 29.26 26.74
C ARG A 2 32.85 28.28 25.67
N TYR A 3 32.09 27.20 25.50
CA TYR A 3 32.27 26.33 24.35
C TYR A 3 31.82 27.12 23.11
N ASP A 4 32.75 27.32 22.18
CA ASP A 4 32.51 28.07 20.95
C ASP A 4 31.43 27.39 20.11
N PHE A 5 30.21 27.94 20.16
CA PHE A 5 29.06 27.50 19.36
C PHE A 5 29.37 27.43 17.86
N LEU A 6 30.30 28.28 17.40
CA LEU A 6 30.77 28.31 16.02
C LEU A 6 31.59 27.06 15.66
N ALA A 7 32.36 26.51 16.60
CA ALA A 7 33.12 25.28 16.41
C ALA A 7 32.18 24.06 16.35
N VAL A 8 31.12 24.03 17.16
CA VAL A 8 30.11 22.96 17.14
C VAL A 8 29.33 22.95 15.82
N LEU A 9 28.93 24.12 15.30
CA LEU A 9 28.23 24.23 14.02
C LEU A 9 29.11 23.86 12.81
N LEU A 10 30.41 24.16 12.86
CA LEU A 10 31.35 23.74 11.81
C LEU A 10 31.58 22.23 11.84
N VAL A 11 31.64 21.59 13.02
CA VAL A 11 31.78 20.14 13.15
C VAL A 11 30.52 19.41 12.66
N ILE A 12 29.32 19.92 12.97
CA ILE A 12 28.06 19.35 12.47
C ILE A 12 27.94 19.50 10.94
N SER A 13 28.31 20.67 10.39
CA SER A 13 28.34 20.88 8.94
C SER A 13 29.36 19.98 8.23
N LEU A 14 30.51 19.72 8.85
CA LEU A 14 31.55 18.83 8.30
C LEU A 14 31.14 17.35 8.39
N LEU A 15 30.44 16.95 9.46
CA LEU A 15 29.89 15.59 9.61
C LEU A 15 28.76 15.30 8.61
N LEU A 16 27.91 16.29 8.31
CA LEU A 16 26.86 16.15 7.29
C LEU A 16 27.42 16.04 5.86
N LEU A 17 28.57 16.65 5.58
CA LEU A 17 29.25 16.53 4.29
C LEU A 17 30.05 15.22 4.14
N LEU A 18 30.49 14.62 5.25
CA LEU A 18 31.22 13.34 5.26
C LEU A 18 30.30 12.12 5.39
N GLY A 19 29.06 12.28 5.87
CA GLY A 19 28.12 11.19 6.18
C GLY A 19 27.33 10.58 5.01
N CYS A 20 27.49 11.05 3.77
CA CYS A 20 26.73 10.54 2.61
C CYS A 20 27.53 9.58 1.71
N LYS A 21 28.32 8.64 2.26
CA LYS A 21 29.12 7.75 1.40
C LYS A 21 29.31 6.29 1.81
N GLU A 22 28.50 5.74 2.74
CA GLU A 22 28.72 4.37 3.20
C GLU A 22 27.53 3.40 3.12
N ASP A 23 26.50 3.65 2.29
CA ASP A 23 25.43 2.66 2.07
C ASP A 23 24.99 2.54 0.59
N LEU A 24 25.92 2.30 -0.32
CA LEU A 24 25.58 1.84 -1.68
C LEU A 24 26.54 0.77 -2.21
N GLN A 25 26.75 -0.30 -1.44
CA GLN A 25 27.37 -1.52 -1.96
C GLN A 25 26.71 -2.77 -1.35
N GLN A 26 25.51 -3.12 -1.83
CA GLN A 26 25.04 -4.52 -1.82
C GLN A 26 23.77 -4.74 -2.65
N GLN A 27 23.81 -4.54 -3.97
CA GLN A 27 22.97 -5.26 -4.94
C GLN A 27 23.68 -5.31 -6.31
N GLN A 28 24.70 -6.17 -6.43
CA GLN A 28 25.24 -6.58 -7.73
C GLN A 28 25.65 -8.05 -7.65
N GLU A 29 24.68 -8.97 -7.76
CA GLU A 29 24.91 -10.31 -8.31
C GLU A 29 23.64 -10.73 -9.04
N GLY A 30 23.69 -10.85 -10.37
CA GLY A 30 22.58 -11.40 -11.15
C GLY A 30 22.35 -10.89 -12.57
N GLU A 31 23.26 -10.13 -13.19
CA GLU A 31 23.12 -9.81 -14.63
C GLU A 31 23.56 -11.03 -15.47
N LYS A 32 22.61 -11.91 -15.76
CA LYS A 32 22.79 -12.94 -16.79
C LYS A 32 22.76 -12.24 -18.15
N VAL A 33 23.95 -11.96 -18.68
CA VAL A 33 24.15 -11.48 -20.05
C VAL A 33 23.55 -12.50 -21.02
N ILE A 34 22.38 -12.18 -21.57
CA ILE A 34 21.79 -12.90 -22.70
C ILE A 34 22.38 -12.22 -23.93
N GLU A 35 23.26 -12.90 -24.66
CA GLU A 35 23.77 -12.40 -25.93
C GLU A 35 22.61 -12.12 -26.89
N PRO A 36 22.60 -10.98 -27.58
CA PRO A 36 21.56 -10.68 -28.56
C PRO A 36 21.69 -11.65 -29.74
N LEU A 37 20.59 -12.37 -30.02
CA LEU A 37 20.44 -13.20 -31.22
C LEU A 37 20.70 -12.34 -32.47
N PRO A 38 21.44 -12.85 -33.48
CA PRO A 38 21.67 -12.13 -34.72
C PRO A 38 20.34 -11.88 -35.45
N ALA A 39 20.17 -10.65 -35.94
CA ALA A 39 19.02 -10.25 -36.73
C ALA A 39 18.91 -11.13 -38.00
N PRO A 40 17.71 -11.59 -38.38
CA PRO A 40 17.53 -12.30 -39.65
C PRO A 40 17.76 -11.35 -40.83
N GLU A 41 18.50 -11.83 -41.83
CA GLU A 41 18.74 -11.13 -43.09
C GLU A 41 17.42 -10.80 -43.80
N PRO A 42 17.33 -9.67 -44.52
CA PRO A 42 16.14 -9.33 -45.28
C PRO A 42 15.97 -10.29 -46.46
N LEU A 43 14.89 -11.09 -46.42
CA LEU A 43 14.40 -11.86 -47.56
C LEU A 43 14.00 -10.89 -48.68
N GLU A 44 14.71 -10.96 -49.81
CA GLU A 44 14.34 -10.25 -51.04
C GLU A 44 13.00 -10.76 -51.57
N VAL A 45 11.95 -9.98 -51.30
CA VAL A 45 10.64 -10.15 -51.93
C VAL A 45 10.76 -9.79 -53.41
N HIS A 46 10.74 -10.83 -54.24
CA HIS A 46 10.64 -10.71 -55.68
C HIS A 46 9.32 -10.02 -56.03
N ALA A 47 9.42 -8.97 -56.85
CA ALA A 47 8.29 -8.28 -57.43
C ALA A 47 7.43 -9.27 -58.23
N ALA A 48 6.23 -9.56 -57.71
CA ALA A 48 5.16 -10.16 -58.48
C ALA A 48 4.39 -9.01 -59.15
N GLU A 49 4.34 -9.03 -60.48
CA GLU A 49 3.50 -8.17 -61.30
C GLU A 49 2.05 -8.16 -60.78
N GLN A 50 1.51 -6.96 -60.60
CA GLN A 50 0.10 -6.75 -60.29
C GLN A 50 -0.74 -7.05 -61.55
N PRO A 51 -1.74 -7.95 -61.49
CA PRO A 51 -2.74 -8.02 -62.54
C PRO A 51 -3.69 -6.82 -62.43
N GLU A 52 -3.95 -6.19 -63.57
CA GLU A 52 -4.85 -5.06 -63.72
C GLU A 52 -6.31 -5.50 -63.50
N LYS A 53 -6.97 -4.81 -62.56
CA LYS A 53 -8.36 -4.31 -62.65
C LYS A 53 -9.51 -5.31 -62.73
N GLU A 54 -10.27 -5.40 -61.64
CA GLU A 54 -11.75 -5.41 -61.71
C GLU A 54 -12.29 -4.40 -60.69
N ALA A 55 -13.23 -3.56 -61.15
CA ALA A 55 -13.86 -2.55 -60.33
C ALA A 55 -14.84 -3.24 -59.36
N GLU A 56 -14.52 -3.20 -58.08
CA GLU A 56 -15.44 -3.57 -57.01
C GLU A 56 -16.56 -2.52 -56.89
N PRO A 57 -17.81 -2.93 -56.58
CA PRO A 57 -18.94 -2.03 -56.47
C PRO A 57 -18.67 -1.01 -55.35
N GLU A 58 -19.10 0.24 -55.55
CA GLU A 58 -18.95 1.31 -54.56
C GLU A 58 -19.43 0.84 -53.19
N GLU A 59 -18.49 0.47 -52.33
CA GLU A 59 -18.71 0.28 -50.91
C GLU A 59 -19.24 1.64 -50.43
N GLU A 60 -20.48 1.68 -49.92
CA GLU A 60 -21.03 2.89 -49.31
C GLU A 60 -19.99 3.39 -48.32
N LYS A 61 -19.30 4.46 -48.71
CA LYS A 61 -18.27 5.11 -47.92
C LYS A 61 -18.85 5.26 -46.51
N PRO A 62 -18.34 4.55 -45.50
CA PRO A 62 -18.90 4.65 -44.16
C PRO A 62 -18.92 6.14 -43.82
N ALA A 63 -20.09 6.64 -43.43
CA ALA A 63 -20.31 8.05 -43.17
C ALA A 63 -19.10 8.59 -42.41
N GLU A 64 -18.36 9.52 -43.03
CA GLU A 64 -17.17 10.07 -42.41
C GLU A 64 -17.54 10.54 -40.99
N PRO A 65 -16.66 10.34 -39.99
CA PRO A 65 -16.97 10.77 -38.63
C PRO A 65 -17.37 12.25 -38.70
N PHE A 66 -18.56 12.60 -38.21
CA PHE A 66 -19.22 13.91 -38.36
C PHE A 66 -18.54 15.04 -37.58
N CYS A 67 -17.24 14.90 -37.31
CA CYS A 67 -16.54 15.73 -36.37
C CYS A 67 -16.57 17.21 -36.80
N GLY A 68 -17.21 18.01 -35.96
CA GLY A 68 -17.41 19.43 -36.10
C GLY A 68 -18.83 19.89 -36.37
N ASP A 69 -19.83 19.00 -36.30
CA ASP A 69 -21.26 19.34 -36.37
C ASP A 69 -21.84 19.80 -35.02
N GLY A 70 -21.06 19.66 -33.94
CA GLY A 70 -21.39 20.07 -32.59
C GLY A 70 -22.15 19.02 -31.77
N VAL A 71 -22.31 17.81 -32.29
CA VAL A 71 -23.03 16.69 -31.64
C VAL A 71 -22.11 15.49 -31.54
N CYS A 72 -21.64 15.18 -30.33
CA CYS A 72 -20.87 13.95 -30.11
C CYS A 72 -21.75 12.69 -30.30
N THR A 73 -21.40 11.85 -31.29
CA THR A 73 -22.14 10.63 -31.66
C THR A 73 -21.29 9.35 -31.51
N PRO A 74 -21.18 8.77 -30.29
CA PRO A 74 -20.38 7.56 -30.05
C PRO A 74 -20.72 6.35 -30.93
N GLY A 75 -22.00 6.17 -31.26
CA GLY A 75 -22.46 5.08 -32.12
C GLY A 75 -21.98 5.16 -33.58
N MET A 76 -21.45 6.32 -34.00
CA MET A 76 -20.85 6.54 -35.32
C MET A 76 -19.32 6.66 -35.25
N GLY A 77 -18.71 6.31 -34.12
CA GLY A 77 -17.25 6.27 -33.95
C GLY A 77 -16.63 7.60 -33.49
N GLU A 78 -17.43 8.60 -33.14
CA GLU A 78 -16.95 9.83 -32.51
C GLU A 78 -16.66 9.61 -31.03
N ASN A 79 -15.52 10.09 -30.58
CA ASN A 79 -15.15 10.02 -29.18
C ASN A 79 -14.10 11.07 -28.86
N CYS A 80 -13.71 11.16 -27.59
CA CYS A 80 -12.76 12.17 -27.15
C CYS A 80 -11.33 12.01 -27.72
N GLU A 81 -10.98 10.89 -28.36
CA GLU A 81 -9.69 10.72 -29.06
C GLU A 81 -9.79 11.07 -30.55
N ARG A 82 -10.90 10.72 -31.20
CA ARG A 82 -11.11 10.89 -32.65
C ARG A 82 -11.84 12.18 -33.04
N CYS A 83 -12.62 12.76 -32.12
CA CYS A 83 -13.34 14.01 -32.34
C CYS A 83 -13.41 14.87 -31.07
N VAL A 84 -12.27 15.43 -30.67
CA VAL A 84 -12.20 16.35 -29.52
C VAL A 84 -13.12 17.56 -29.70
N LYS A 85 -13.35 18.03 -30.94
CA LYS A 85 -14.14 19.25 -31.17
C LYS A 85 -15.57 19.15 -30.63
N ASP A 86 -16.20 17.99 -30.81
CA ASP A 86 -17.59 17.78 -30.40
C ASP A 86 -17.68 16.91 -29.15
N CYS A 87 -16.70 16.04 -28.92
CA CYS A 87 -16.61 15.12 -27.78
C CYS A 87 -15.56 15.55 -26.74
N ALA A 88 -15.17 16.82 -26.68
CA ALA A 88 -14.25 17.31 -25.65
C ALA A 88 -14.78 16.99 -24.25
N CYS A 89 -13.97 16.29 -23.46
CA CYS A 89 -14.30 16.03 -22.07
C CYS A 89 -14.32 17.33 -21.28
N LYS A 90 -15.32 17.47 -20.41
CA LYS A 90 -15.47 18.62 -19.53
C LYS A 90 -14.80 18.30 -18.20
N SER A 91 -14.00 19.23 -17.70
CA SER A 91 -13.37 19.11 -16.37
C SER A 91 -14.43 18.79 -15.29
N PRO A 92 -14.18 17.82 -14.40
CA PRO A 92 -12.91 17.13 -14.16
C PRO A 92 -12.67 15.86 -15.00
N ALA A 93 -13.53 15.55 -15.97
CA ALA A 93 -13.33 14.37 -16.81
C ALA A 93 -12.22 14.58 -17.83
N GLU A 94 -11.38 13.56 -17.99
CA GLU A 94 -10.32 13.50 -18.99
C GLU A 94 -10.58 12.35 -19.97
N CYS A 95 -10.00 12.45 -21.17
CA CYS A 95 -10.16 11.42 -22.19
C CYS A 95 -9.26 10.22 -21.88
N TYR A 96 -9.85 9.04 -21.69
CA TYR A 96 -9.13 7.80 -21.46
C TYR A 96 -9.82 6.64 -22.16
N ARG A 97 -9.09 6.00 -23.10
CA ARG A 97 -9.59 4.89 -23.92
C ARG A 97 -10.90 5.25 -24.63
N ALA A 98 -10.89 6.37 -25.35
CA ALA A 98 -12.03 6.93 -26.07
C ALA A 98 -13.27 7.27 -25.19
N GLU A 99 -13.13 7.31 -23.87
CA GLU A 99 -14.22 7.66 -22.95
C GLU A 99 -13.81 8.86 -22.09
N CYS A 100 -14.77 9.73 -21.78
CA CYS A 100 -14.55 10.77 -20.78
C CYS A 100 -14.72 10.17 -19.38
N LYS A 101 -13.62 10.03 -18.64
CA LYS A 101 -13.60 9.48 -17.28
C LYS A 101 -13.21 10.55 -16.29
N VAL A 102 -13.95 10.62 -15.20
CA VAL A 102 -13.56 11.38 -14.01
C VAL A 102 -12.69 10.44 -13.18
N PRO A 103 -11.47 10.85 -12.76
CA PRO A 103 -10.67 10.04 -11.84
C PRO A 103 -11.42 9.84 -10.51
N ASP A 104 -11.36 8.65 -9.92
CA ASP A 104 -12.05 8.39 -8.66
C ASP A 104 -11.44 9.18 -7.49
N CYS A 105 -10.14 9.52 -7.58
CA CYS A 105 -9.42 10.28 -6.57
C CYS A 105 -8.32 11.17 -7.19
N GLY A 106 -8.00 12.29 -6.53
CA GLY A 106 -6.86 13.15 -6.86
C GLY A 106 -5.72 13.06 -5.84
N SER A 107 -6.02 12.61 -4.64
CA SER A 107 -5.10 12.48 -3.51
C SER A 107 -5.55 11.38 -2.55
N ALA A 108 -4.65 10.92 -1.67
CA ALA A 108 -4.99 9.99 -0.60
C ALA A 108 -6.14 10.50 0.31
N GLY A 109 -6.25 11.83 0.47
CA GLY A 109 -7.32 12.42 1.29
C GLY A 109 -8.73 12.26 0.72
N ASP A 110 -8.86 12.01 -0.59
CA ASP A 110 -10.14 11.74 -1.25
C ASP A 110 -10.61 10.30 -1.02
N CYS A 111 -9.69 9.42 -0.65
CA CYS A 111 -9.91 7.99 -0.45
C CYS A 111 -10.19 7.60 1.00
N LYS A 112 -10.70 8.51 1.85
CA LYS A 112 -10.95 8.17 3.25
C LYS A 112 -12.17 7.26 3.43
N ASP A 113 -11.96 6.03 3.92
CA ASP A 113 -13.04 5.10 4.28
C ASP A 113 -13.55 5.28 5.73
N ASN A 114 -12.88 6.11 6.53
CA ASN A 114 -13.08 6.29 7.98
C ASN A 114 -12.71 5.08 8.84
N ASP A 115 -11.99 4.12 8.29
CA ASP A 115 -11.31 3.09 9.06
C ASP A 115 -9.90 3.61 9.42
N SER A 116 -9.58 3.64 10.71
CA SER A 116 -8.23 4.07 11.14
C SER A 116 -7.20 2.95 10.94
N CYS A 117 -7.65 1.72 10.69
CA CYS A 117 -6.83 0.55 10.42
C CYS A 117 -6.53 0.30 8.95
N THR A 118 -6.86 1.25 8.08
CA THR A 118 -6.46 1.20 6.67
C THR A 118 -5.60 2.40 6.33
N VAL A 119 -4.64 2.18 5.45
CA VAL A 119 -3.89 3.25 4.79
C VAL A 119 -4.60 3.56 3.49
N ASP A 120 -5.19 4.75 3.43
CA ASP A 120 -5.85 5.27 2.24
C ASP A 120 -4.79 5.74 1.23
N GLU A 121 -4.81 5.16 0.03
CA GLU A 121 -3.94 5.54 -1.06
C GLU A 121 -4.77 5.79 -2.33
N CYS A 122 -4.42 6.88 -3.02
CA CYS A 122 -4.93 7.13 -4.37
C CYS A 122 -3.91 6.63 -5.37
N PHE A 123 -4.18 5.46 -5.96
CA PHE A 123 -3.32 4.90 -6.98
C PHE A 123 -3.47 5.67 -8.29
N PHE A 124 -2.34 5.93 -8.96
CA PHE A 124 -2.28 6.75 -10.19
C PHE A 124 -2.92 8.14 -10.01
N ALA A 125 -2.71 8.79 -8.86
CA ALA A 125 -3.21 10.13 -8.59
C ALA A 125 -2.98 11.08 -9.78
N GLN A 126 -4.00 11.88 -10.11
CA GLN A 126 -4.02 12.79 -11.28
C GLN A 126 -4.06 12.09 -12.65
N HIS A 127 -4.39 10.80 -12.70
CA HIS A 127 -4.64 10.07 -13.94
C HIS A 127 -6.13 9.65 -14.03
N PRO A 128 -6.76 9.64 -15.23
CA PRO A 128 -8.19 9.33 -15.38
C PRO A 128 -8.63 7.90 -15.02
N ASN A 129 -7.69 7.01 -14.71
CA ASN A 129 -7.96 5.68 -14.17
C ASN A 129 -7.58 5.57 -12.68
N ALA A 130 -7.37 6.70 -12.01
CA ALA A 130 -7.10 6.73 -10.58
C ALA A 130 -8.24 6.05 -9.83
N TYR A 131 -7.87 5.25 -8.83
CA TYR A 131 -8.79 4.53 -7.97
C TYR A 131 -8.26 4.52 -6.53
N CYS A 132 -9.18 4.42 -5.58
CA CYS A 132 -8.84 4.33 -4.17
C CYS A 132 -8.46 2.90 -3.79
N GLY A 133 -7.40 2.80 -3.01
CA GLY A 133 -7.04 1.60 -2.28
C GLY A 133 -6.97 1.85 -0.78
N HIS A 134 -7.21 0.78 -0.03
CA HIS A 134 -7.22 0.78 1.43
C HIS A 134 -6.42 -0.45 1.87
N GLU A 135 -5.16 -0.27 2.21
CA GLU A 135 -4.30 -1.36 2.68
C GLU A 135 -4.46 -1.54 4.19
N GLN A 136 -4.64 -2.76 4.66
CA GLN A 136 -4.80 -3.02 6.10
C GLN A 136 -3.49 -2.81 6.85
N ILE A 137 -3.56 -2.07 7.96
CA ILE A 137 -2.49 -1.99 8.94
C ILE A 137 -2.49 -3.28 9.75
N THR A 138 -1.35 -3.98 9.79
CA THR A 138 -1.19 -5.26 10.51
C THR A 138 -0.23 -5.19 11.69
N ASN A 139 0.51 -4.09 11.82
CA ASN A 139 1.49 -3.90 12.89
C ASN A 139 0.91 -3.03 13.98
N CYS A 140 1.16 -3.39 15.24
CA CYS A 140 0.77 -2.61 16.40
C CYS A 140 1.56 -1.31 16.46
N LYS A 141 0.87 -0.19 16.67
CA LYS A 141 1.49 1.13 16.72
C LYS A 141 0.67 2.09 17.58
N ASN A 142 1.22 2.37 18.75
CA ASN A 142 0.70 3.36 19.67
C ASN A 142 0.32 4.71 19.02
N ASN A 143 -0.86 5.22 19.38
CA ASN A 143 -1.45 6.51 19.03
C ASN A 143 -1.81 6.69 17.55
N ASP A 144 -2.21 5.62 16.87
CA ASP A 144 -2.75 5.67 15.51
C ASP A 144 -4.26 5.39 15.42
N LYS A 145 -4.91 5.09 16.56
CA LYS A 145 -6.35 4.77 16.67
C LYS A 145 -6.75 3.47 15.98
N CYS A 146 -5.79 2.64 15.61
CA CYS A 146 -6.03 1.33 15.04
C CYS A 146 -5.74 0.23 16.06
N CYS A 147 -6.50 -0.87 15.96
CA CYS A 147 -6.24 -2.12 16.67
C CYS A 147 -6.27 -3.30 15.71
N PRO A 148 -5.13 -3.59 15.06
CA PRO A 148 -5.02 -4.73 14.17
C PRO A 148 -5.20 -6.07 14.92
N PRO A 149 -5.58 -7.14 14.21
CA PRO A 149 -5.52 -8.48 14.78
C PRO A 149 -4.12 -8.80 15.32
N ARG A 150 -4.04 -9.37 16.53
CA ARG A 150 -2.80 -9.69 17.29
C ARG A 150 -2.16 -8.52 18.05
N CYS A 151 -2.77 -7.35 18.04
CA CYS A 151 -2.43 -6.27 18.95
C CYS A 151 -3.32 -6.33 20.18
N ASP A 152 -2.77 -5.91 21.30
CA ASP A 152 -3.39 -5.87 22.62
C ASP A 152 -2.99 -4.55 23.31
N ALA A 153 -3.63 -4.19 24.41
CA ALA A 153 -3.39 -2.98 25.19
C ALA A 153 -1.98 -2.93 25.83
N ASN A 154 -1.21 -4.02 25.81
CA ASN A 154 0.20 -4.03 26.21
C ASN A 154 1.12 -3.59 25.07
N THR A 155 0.73 -3.83 23.82
CA THR A 155 1.53 -3.59 22.62
C THR A 155 1.04 -2.41 21.77
N ASP A 156 -0.21 -2.00 21.96
CA ASP A 156 -0.85 -0.88 21.28
C ASP A 156 -1.73 -0.08 22.25
N THR A 157 -1.40 1.20 22.46
CA THR A 157 -2.12 2.07 23.39
C THR A 157 -3.53 2.45 22.95
N ASP A 158 -3.90 2.20 21.68
CA ASP A 158 -5.26 2.44 21.19
C ASP A 158 -6.18 1.24 21.40
N CYS A 159 -5.65 0.10 21.86
CA CYS A 159 -6.44 -1.09 22.13
C CYS A 159 -7.01 -1.10 23.53
N GLU A 160 -8.29 -1.47 23.60
CA GLU A 160 -8.95 -1.71 24.87
C GLU A 160 -8.54 -3.10 25.39
N PRO A 161 -8.28 -3.24 26.70
CA PRO A 161 -8.08 -4.54 27.33
C PRO A 161 -9.27 -5.49 27.10
N VAL A 162 -9.01 -6.75 26.78
CA VAL A 162 -10.03 -7.76 26.47
C VAL A 162 -9.75 -9.09 27.17
N CYS A 163 -10.62 -9.43 28.13
CA CYS A 163 -10.62 -10.74 28.75
C CYS A 163 -10.89 -11.92 27.81
N GLY A 164 -10.19 -13.03 28.05
CA GLY A 164 -10.16 -14.24 27.24
C GLY A 164 -9.10 -14.25 26.14
N ASN A 165 -8.19 -13.28 26.09
CA ASN A 165 -7.11 -13.23 25.10
C ASN A 165 -5.79 -13.88 25.59
N HIS A 166 -5.77 -14.40 26.83
CA HIS A 166 -4.62 -15.01 27.50
C HIS A 166 -3.42 -14.08 27.72
N VAL A 167 -3.64 -12.77 27.73
CA VAL A 167 -2.64 -11.75 28.00
C VAL A 167 -3.17 -10.86 29.13
N CYS A 168 -2.48 -10.80 30.26
CA CYS A 168 -2.88 -9.88 31.33
C CYS A 168 -2.57 -8.43 30.93
N GLU A 169 -3.60 -7.67 30.57
CA GLU A 169 -3.51 -6.30 30.05
C GLU A 169 -3.66 -5.22 31.15
N PRO A 170 -3.33 -3.95 30.87
CA PRO A 170 -3.40 -2.89 31.88
C PRO A 170 -4.84 -2.69 32.38
N GLY A 171 -5.06 -2.86 33.69
CA GLY A 171 -6.38 -2.76 34.32
C GLY A 171 -7.10 -4.09 34.47
N GLU A 172 -6.55 -5.16 33.90
CA GLU A 172 -6.94 -6.53 34.18
C GLU A 172 -6.28 -7.04 35.46
N THR A 173 -6.99 -7.91 36.14
CA THR A 173 -6.61 -8.52 37.42
C THR A 173 -7.17 -9.94 37.46
N SER A 174 -6.65 -10.77 38.36
CA SER A 174 -7.22 -12.09 38.63
C SER A 174 -8.70 -12.05 39.05
N SER A 175 -9.22 -10.90 39.50
CA SER A 175 -10.61 -10.76 39.96
C SER A 175 -11.62 -10.40 38.87
N ASN A 176 -11.21 -9.66 37.83
CA ASN A 176 -12.09 -9.25 36.73
C ASN A 176 -11.78 -10.01 35.43
N CYS A 177 -10.60 -10.61 35.34
CA CYS A 177 -10.07 -11.23 34.15
C CYS A 177 -9.26 -12.48 34.51
N GLU A 178 -9.88 -13.36 35.30
CA GLU A 178 -9.21 -14.51 35.93
C GLU A 178 -8.39 -15.31 34.91
N LYS A 179 -8.96 -15.64 33.74
CA LYS A 179 -8.33 -16.50 32.72
C LYS A 179 -7.09 -15.92 32.03
N ASP A 180 -6.94 -14.60 32.04
CA ASP A 180 -5.84 -13.91 31.35
C ASP A 180 -4.76 -13.47 32.33
N CYS A 181 -5.20 -13.12 33.53
CA CYS A 181 -4.35 -12.79 34.68
C CYS A 181 -4.36 -13.93 35.71
N GLU A 182 -4.43 -15.19 35.26
CA GLU A 182 -4.23 -16.35 36.13
C GLU A 182 -2.85 -16.16 36.71
N GLN A 183 -2.79 -15.68 37.95
CA GLN A 183 -1.56 -15.76 38.70
C GLN A 183 -1.22 -17.25 38.70
N GLU A 184 0.03 -17.53 38.33
CA GLU A 184 0.68 -18.85 38.39
C GLU A 184 0.03 -19.72 39.47
N PRO A 185 -0.19 -21.02 39.18
CA PRO A 185 -1.08 -21.89 39.95
C PRO A 185 -0.89 -21.65 41.44
N SER A 186 -2.01 -21.38 42.13
CA SER A 186 -1.99 -21.23 43.59
C SER A 186 -1.19 -22.37 44.22
N PRO A 187 -0.31 -22.07 45.19
CA PRO A 187 0.61 -23.06 45.75
C PRO A 187 -0.19 -24.26 46.30
N VAL A 188 0.33 -25.47 46.05
CA VAL A 188 -0.40 -26.72 46.30
C VAL A 188 -0.04 -27.23 47.68
N CYS A 189 -0.74 -26.73 48.69
CA CYS A 189 -0.45 -27.15 50.05
C CYS A 189 -0.94 -28.59 50.36
N GLY A 190 -0.22 -29.29 51.23
CA GLY A 190 -0.57 -30.57 51.83
C GLY A 190 0.10 -31.80 51.20
N ASP A 191 1.10 -31.62 50.35
CA ASP A 191 1.90 -32.70 49.78
C ASP A 191 3.16 -33.03 50.62
N GLY A 192 3.47 -32.18 51.62
CA GLY A 192 4.59 -32.32 52.53
C GLY A 192 5.93 -31.82 51.99
N ASN A 193 5.97 -31.10 50.86
CA ASN A 193 7.17 -30.47 50.32
C ASN A 193 6.97 -28.95 50.18
N CYS A 194 7.98 -28.16 50.54
CA CYS A 194 7.98 -26.73 50.31
C CYS A 194 8.43 -26.42 48.88
N ASP A 195 7.48 -26.25 47.95
CA ASP A 195 7.76 -26.04 46.53
C ASP A 195 8.13 -24.58 46.19
N PRO A 196 8.77 -24.32 45.02
CA PRO A 196 9.08 -22.96 44.60
C PRO A 196 7.81 -22.11 44.41
N GLY A 197 7.65 -21.09 45.24
CA GLY A 197 6.42 -20.27 45.32
C GLY A 197 5.64 -20.46 46.62
N GLU A 198 6.03 -21.44 47.42
CA GLU A 198 5.49 -21.71 48.75
C GLU A 198 6.35 -21.05 49.84
N ASP A 199 5.69 -20.50 50.85
CA ASP A 199 6.32 -19.95 52.04
C ASP A 199 5.47 -20.16 53.30
N MET A 200 5.97 -19.72 54.45
CA MET A 200 5.27 -19.76 55.74
C MET A 200 3.90 -19.06 55.76
N SER A 201 3.62 -18.21 54.77
CA SER A 201 2.36 -17.47 54.65
C SER A 201 1.40 -18.12 53.65
N SER A 202 1.92 -18.83 52.64
CA SER A 202 1.12 -19.48 51.61
C SER A 202 0.85 -20.97 51.87
N CYS A 203 1.85 -21.75 52.32
CA CYS A 203 1.72 -23.16 52.71
C CYS A 203 2.55 -23.47 53.97
N PRO A 204 2.12 -23.01 55.16
CA PRO A 204 2.89 -23.20 56.39
C PRO A 204 3.08 -24.68 56.75
N ASP A 205 2.12 -25.55 56.47
CA ASP A 205 2.20 -26.95 56.86
C ASP A 205 3.28 -27.73 56.07
N ASP A 206 3.63 -27.30 54.85
CA ASP A 206 4.63 -27.97 54.01
C ASP A 206 6.03 -27.35 54.14
N CYS A 207 6.13 -26.12 54.62
CA CYS A 207 7.40 -25.37 54.74
C CYS A 207 8.02 -25.33 56.15
N VAL A 208 7.45 -26.04 57.14
CA VAL A 208 7.86 -26.06 58.58
C VAL A 208 9.02 -26.99 58.95
#